data_AF-A0A1K1NIF1-F1
#
_entry.id   AF-A0A1K1NIF1-F1
#
_cell.length_a   1.000
_cell.length_b   1.000
_cell.length_c   1.000
_cell.angle_alpha   90.00
_cell.angle_beta   90.00
_cell.angle_gamma   90.00
#
_symmetry.space_group_name_H-M   'P 1'
#
loop_
_entity.id
_entity.type
_entity.pdbx_description
1 polymer ?
#
loop_
_entity_poly.entity_id
_entity_poly.type
_entity_poly.pdbx_seq_one_letter_code
_entity_poly.pdbx_strand_id
1 'polypeptide(L)'
;MGTISLEHSDRLYWLGRYTERFFTTLKALGRQYDRMLGKQHGYTEYLECFGLTDIYTDNRDFIRSLLFDTNNAHSAAYSLERAYDNGIVLREEISTDSLSFLQMAKDTLSKAEQSGNVRLALLPLEDIVYSFWGSVNEHIYDDEIRNIIYIGKTVERLDLFMRMKYPFSTVEKEFVRLMKNLNRVPKGTPYRYNTKYLSDLVEILGTEEDYKRETEKAIDSLGHLFERQEVFA
;
A
#
# COMPACT_ATOMS: atom_id res chain seq x y z
N MET A 1 -9.67 -21.16 -19.39
CA MET A 1 -9.01 -20.31 -18.38
C MET A 1 -7.52 -20.48 -18.58
N GLY A 2 -6.86 -19.43 -19.08
CA GLY A 2 -5.40 -19.44 -19.25
C GLY A 2 -4.75 -19.33 -17.88
N THR A 3 -3.75 -20.15 -17.61
CA THR A 3 -2.94 -20.06 -16.40
C THR A 3 -2.30 -18.68 -16.32
N ILE A 4 -2.60 -17.89 -15.28
CA ILE A 4 -1.90 -16.63 -15.00
C ILE A 4 -0.42 -16.96 -14.79
N SER A 5 0.47 -16.28 -15.51
CA SER A 5 1.91 -16.50 -15.35
C SER A 5 2.38 -16.03 -13.96
N LEU A 6 3.48 -16.61 -13.47
CA LEU A 6 4.10 -16.17 -12.22
C LEU A 6 4.43 -14.66 -12.23
N GLU A 7 4.95 -14.17 -13.35
CA GLU A 7 5.25 -12.74 -13.53
C GLU A 7 4.00 -11.87 -13.45
N HIS A 8 2.92 -12.24 -14.14
CA HIS A 8 1.67 -11.45 -14.10
C HIS A 8 1.05 -11.48 -12.69
N SER A 9 1.12 -12.62 -11.99
CA SER A 9 0.65 -12.71 -10.61
C SER A 9 1.42 -11.75 -9.69
N ASP A 10 2.74 -11.58 -9.90
CA ASP A 10 3.56 -10.66 -9.11
C ASP A 10 3.28 -9.20 -9.40
N ARG A 11 3.13 -8.86 -10.68
CA ARG A 11 2.71 -7.52 -11.07
C ARG A 11 1.33 -7.16 -10.52
N LEU A 12 0.37 -8.10 -10.50
CA LEU A 12 -0.98 -7.87 -9.94
C LEU A 12 -0.93 -7.62 -8.44
N TYR A 13 -0.15 -8.41 -7.72
CA TYR A 13 0.03 -8.26 -6.28
C TYR A 13 0.67 -6.90 -5.96
N TRP A 14 1.76 -6.56 -6.65
CA TRP A 14 2.45 -5.29 -6.46
C TRP A 14 1.67 -4.09 -6.95
N LEU A 15 0.86 -4.21 -8.01
CA LEU A 15 -0.09 -3.17 -8.41
C LEU A 15 -1.00 -2.79 -7.24
N GLY A 16 -1.55 -3.80 -6.55
CA GLY A 16 -2.37 -3.61 -5.36
C GLY A 16 -1.63 -2.89 -4.23
N ARG A 17 -0.41 -3.35 -3.93
CA ARG A 17 0.45 -2.75 -2.88
C ARG A 17 0.81 -1.30 -3.21
N TYR A 18 1.37 -1.04 -4.39
CA TYR A 18 1.83 0.29 -4.76
C TYR A 18 0.71 1.31 -4.81
N THR A 19 -0.47 0.94 -5.32
CA THR A 19 -1.64 1.82 -5.34
C THR A 19 -2.11 2.14 -3.92
N GLU A 20 -2.12 1.17 -3.02
CA GLU A 20 -2.49 1.39 -1.62
C GLU A 20 -1.45 2.21 -0.85
N ARG A 21 -0.16 1.99 -1.11
CA ARG A 21 0.93 2.79 -0.54
C ARG A 21 0.78 4.25 -0.93
N PHE A 22 0.58 4.52 -2.23
CA PHE A 22 0.30 5.87 -2.72
C PHE A 22 -0.88 6.51 -1.98
N PHE A 23 -2.02 5.81 -1.92
CA PHE A 23 -3.23 6.29 -1.25
C PHE A 23 -3.01 6.60 0.24
N THR A 24 -2.36 5.68 0.94
CA THR A 24 -2.13 5.80 2.38
C THR A 24 -1.10 6.89 2.70
N THR A 25 -0.07 7.06 1.87
CA THR A 25 0.88 8.17 1.97
C THR A 25 0.16 9.51 1.80
N LEU A 26 -0.73 9.65 0.82
CA LEU A 26 -1.55 10.86 0.66
C LEU A 26 -2.40 11.16 1.91
N LYS A 27 -3.06 10.14 2.46
CA LYS A 27 -3.83 10.26 3.72
C LYS A 27 -2.96 10.64 4.92
N ALA A 28 -1.72 10.16 4.96
CA ALA A 28 -0.79 10.48 6.04
C ALA A 28 -0.35 11.95 6.02
N LEU A 29 -0.31 12.60 4.85
CA LEU A 29 0.12 14.00 4.72
C LEU A 29 -0.71 14.95 5.55
N GLY A 30 -2.04 14.76 5.65
CA GLY A 30 -2.90 15.62 6.46
C GLY A 30 -2.42 15.68 7.91
N ARG A 31 -2.11 14.52 8.50
CA ARG A 31 -1.56 14.42 9.86
C ARG A 31 -0.16 15.01 9.96
N GLN A 32 0.67 14.86 8.93
CA GLN A 32 2.02 15.43 8.92
C GLN A 32 1.99 16.96 8.86
N TYR A 33 1.14 17.56 8.02
CA TYR A 33 0.96 19.00 7.98
C TYR A 33 0.60 19.57 9.35
N ASP A 34 -0.35 18.94 10.05
CA ASP A 34 -0.76 19.39 11.38
C ASP A 34 0.36 19.24 12.42
N ARG A 35 1.13 18.14 12.39
CA ARG A 35 2.28 17.91 13.29
C ARG A 35 3.44 18.88 13.05
N MET A 36 3.62 19.30 11.80
CA MET A 36 4.67 20.23 11.39
C MET A 36 4.38 21.69 11.77
N LEU A 37 3.15 22.02 12.15
CA LEU A 37 2.80 23.37 12.60
C LEU A 37 3.65 23.76 13.82
N GLY A 38 4.45 24.81 13.66
CA GLY A 38 5.29 25.36 14.73
C GLY A 38 6.53 24.52 15.09
N LYS A 39 6.86 23.47 14.31
CA LYS A 39 8.07 22.64 14.50
C LYS A 39 8.95 22.71 13.27
N GLN A 40 10.27 22.73 13.43
CA GLN A 40 11.21 22.71 12.30
C GLN A 40 11.34 21.33 11.65
N HIS A 41 11.27 20.26 12.46
CA HIS A 41 11.39 18.86 12.05
C HIS A 41 10.20 18.06 12.59
N GLY A 42 9.00 18.36 12.09
CA GLY A 42 7.74 17.73 12.55
C GLY A 42 7.52 16.31 12.06
N TYR A 43 8.38 15.81 11.18
CA TYR A 43 8.30 14.50 10.51
C TYR A 43 9.13 13.40 11.16
N THR A 44 9.92 13.68 12.20
CA THR A 44 10.82 12.68 12.80
C THR A 44 10.09 11.42 13.27
N GLU A 45 8.93 11.59 13.92
CA GLU A 45 8.06 10.47 14.31
C GLU A 45 7.60 9.62 13.11
N TYR A 46 7.41 10.25 11.94
CA TYR A 46 7.08 9.51 10.72
C TYR A 46 8.26 8.67 10.26
N LEU A 47 9.48 9.22 10.26
CA LEU A 47 10.69 8.49 9.89
C LEU A 47 10.93 7.29 10.81
N GLU A 48 10.73 7.47 12.12
CA GLU A 48 10.83 6.40 13.12
C GLU A 48 9.90 5.22 12.82
N CYS A 49 8.67 5.47 12.35
CA CYS A 49 7.71 4.42 12.00
C CYS A 49 8.22 3.49 10.88
N PHE A 50 9.17 3.96 10.07
CA PHE A 50 9.74 3.22 8.94
C PHE A 50 11.22 2.88 9.14
N GLY A 51 11.81 3.21 10.30
CA GLY A 51 13.23 3.02 10.55
C GLY A 51 14.14 3.85 9.62
N LEU A 52 13.66 5.00 9.16
CA LEU A 52 14.38 5.86 8.21
C LEU A 52 15.32 6.83 8.93
N THR A 53 16.48 7.06 8.32
CA THR A 53 17.41 8.09 8.78
C THR A 53 16.93 9.47 8.34
N ASP A 54 17.07 10.47 9.21
CA ASP A 54 16.79 11.85 8.86
C ASP A 54 17.90 12.42 7.96
N ILE A 55 17.52 12.73 6.72
CA ILE A 55 18.38 13.31 5.69
C ILE A 55 17.85 14.67 5.20
N TYR A 56 16.79 15.18 5.82
CA TYR A 56 16.05 16.32 5.31
C TYR A 56 16.46 17.61 6.00
N THR A 57 16.43 18.71 5.26
CA THR A 57 16.84 20.02 5.79
C THR A 57 15.75 20.65 6.66
N ASP A 58 14.49 20.51 6.24
CA ASP A 58 13.31 21.06 6.91
C ASP A 58 12.03 20.31 6.51
N ASN A 59 10.88 20.72 7.05
CA ASN A 59 9.60 20.12 6.72
C ASN A 59 9.24 20.21 5.22
N ARG A 60 9.66 21.27 4.53
CA ARG A 60 9.33 21.46 3.10
C ARG A 60 10.11 20.48 2.25
N ASP A 61 11.39 20.29 2.57
CA ASP A 61 12.27 19.31 1.93
C ASP A 61 11.72 17.90 2.11
N PHE A 62 11.35 17.53 3.35
CA PHE A 62 10.68 16.26 3.64
C PHE A 62 9.37 16.08 2.85
N ILE A 63 8.46 17.06 2.87
CA ILE A 63 7.18 16.97 2.16
C ILE A 63 7.41 16.85 0.65
N ARG A 64 8.37 17.60 0.09
CA ARG A 64 8.70 17.55 -1.33
C ARG A 64 9.22 16.16 -1.70
N SER A 65 10.14 15.58 -0.92
CA SER A 65 10.64 14.23 -1.18
C SER A 65 9.54 13.17 -1.02
N LEU A 66 8.75 13.24 0.07
CA LEU A 66 7.67 12.29 0.32
C LEU A 66 6.58 12.32 -0.77
N LEU A 67 6.35 13.46 -1.41
CA LEU A 67 5.34 13.57 -2.47
C LEU A 67 5.88 13.27 -3.86
N PHE A 68 7.02 13.86 -4.23
CA PHE A 68 7.40 14.04 -5.63
C PHE A 68 8.68 13.32 -6.05
N ASP A 69 9.45 12.77 -5.11
CA ASP A 69 10.73 12.12 -5.44
C ASP A 69 10.53 10.71 -6.01
N THR A 70 10.74 10.54 -7.31
CA THR A 70 10.60 9.26 -8.00
C THR A 70 11.73 8.25 -7.71
N ASN A 71 12.73 8.61 -6.90
CA ASN A 71 13.81 7.71 -6.46
C ASN A 71 13.65 7.28 -5.01
N ASN A 72 12.81 7.97 -4.23
CA ASN A 72 12.51 7.61 -2.85
C ASN A 72 11.41 6.54 -2.81
N ALA A 73 11.75 5.30 -2.41
CA ALA A 73 10.81 4.17 -2.37
C ALA A 73 9.61 4.35 -1.42
N HIS A 74 9.65 5.35 -0.53
CA HIS A 74 8.58 5.71 0.39
C HIS A 74 7.70 6.85 -0.13
N SER A 75 8.07 7.47 -1.26
CA SER A 75 7.32 8.59 -1.80
C SER A 75 6.02 8.15 -2.49
N ALA A 76 5.09 9.10 -2.56
CA ALA A 76 3.86 8.97 -3.32
C ALA A 76 4.17 8.81 -4.82
N ALA A 77 5.05 9.64 -5.39
CA ALA A 77 5.45 9.56 -6.79
C ALA A 77 6.06 8.21 -7.16
N TYR A 78 7.02 7.69 -6.38
CA TYR A 78 7.62 6.38 -6.63
C TYR A 78 6.57 5.27 -6.65
N SER A 79 5.70 5.26 -5.64
CA SER A 79 4.64 4.24 -5.53
C SER A 79 3.70 4.30 -6.73
N LEU A 80 3.30 5.50 -7.15
CA LEU A 80 2.40 5.68 -8.27
C LEU A 80 3.05 5.32 -9.62
N GLU A 81 4.33 5.64 -9.81
CA GLU A 81 5.10 5.21 -10.98
C GLU A 81 5.14 3.68 -11.08
N ARG A 82 5.49 2.98 -9.99
CA ARG A 82 5.52 1.52 -9.96
C ARG A 82 4.15 0.88 -10.19
N ALA A 83 3.08 1.47 -9.63
CA ALA A 83 1.72 1.02 -9.89
C ALA A 83 1.37 1.15 -11.38
N TYR A 84 1.70 2.29 -11.99
CA TYR A 84 1.46 2.54 -13.40
C TYR A 84 2.27 1.62 -14.33
N ASP A 85 3.55 1.39 -14.05
CA ASP A 85 4.40 0.46 -14.80
C ASP A 85 3.83 -0.96 -14.79
N ASN A 86 3.38 -1.44 -13.62
CA ASN A 86 2.68 -2.71 -13.53
C ASN A 86 1.37 -2.68 -14.32
N GLY A 87 0.60 -1.60 -14.21
CA GLY A 87 -0.65 -1.43 -14.94
C GLY A 87 -0.49 -1.41 -16.47
N ILE A 88 0.62 -0.89 -17.01
CA ILE A 88 0.91 -0.96 -18.45
C ILE A 88 1.02 -2.40 -18.92
N VAL A 89 1.78 -3.22 -18.18
CA VAL A 89 1.98 -4.63 -18.56
C VAL A 89 0.71 -5.44 -18.38
N LEU A 90 -0.09 -5.10 -17.37
CA LEU A 90 -1.34 -5.77 -17.03
C LEU A 90 -2.57 -5.17 -17.74
N ARG A 91 -2.39 -4.37 -18.80
CA ARG A 91 -3.48 -3.60 -19.41
C ARG A 91 -4.64 -4.48 -19.88
N GLU A 92 -4.33 -5.66 -20.40
CA GLU A 92 -5.35 -6.60 -20.88
C GLU A 92 -6.13 -7.22 -19.71
N GLU A 93 -5.52 -7.37 -18.54
CA GLU A 93 -6.13 -7.90 -17.33
C GLU A 93 -6.95 -6.86 -16.56
N ILE A 94 -6.44 -5.62 -16.45
CA ILE A 94 -7.08 -4.58 -15.62
C ILE A 94 -7.98 -3.63 -16.41
N SER A 95 -7.97 -3.72 -17.74
CA SER A 95 -8.55 -2.79 -18.72
C SER A 95 -7.82 -1.46 -18.89
N THR A 96 -7.93 -0.90 -20.10
CA THR A 96 -7.48 0.47 -20.42
C THR A 96 -8.15 1.52 -19.53
N ASP A 97 -9.42 1.31 -19.16
CA ASP A 97 -10.18 2.26 -18.34
C ASP A 97 -9.60 2.35 -16.93
N SER A 98 -9.30 1.20 -16.28
CA SER A 98 -8.63 1.22 -14.97
C SER A 98 -7.23 1.83 -15.07
N LEU A 99 -6.45 1.50 -16.10
CA LEU A 99 -5.12 2.09 -16.30
C LEU A 99 -5.19 3.63 -16.46
N SER A 100 -6.25 4.14 -17.09
CA SER A 100 -6.41 5.59 -17.30
C SER A 100 -6.49 6.38 -16.00
N PHE A 101 -7.04 5.81 -14.92
CA PHE A 101 -7.07 6.45 -13.61
C PHE A 101 -5.68 6.54 -12.97
N LEU A 102 -4.80 5.55 -13.19
CA LEU A 102 -3.42 5.63 -12.74
C LEU A 102 -2.66 6.72 -13.50
N GLN A 103 -2.85 6.82 -14.82
CA GLN A 103 -2.31 7.93 -15.62
C GLN A 103 -2.82 9.28 -15.10
N MET A 104 -4.13 9.40 -14.87
CA MET A 104 -4.75 10.63 -14.39
C MET A 104 -4.20 11.05 -13.02
N ALA A 105 -3.96 10.09 -12.12
CA ALA A 105 -3.33 10.34 -10.83
C ALA A 105 -1.90 10.88 -11.02
N LYS A 106 -1.12 10.29 -11.96
CA LYS A 106 0.26 10.74 -12.25
C LYS A 106 0.28 12.17 -12.77
N ASP A 107 -0.56 12.46 -13.76
CA ASP A 107 -0.66 13.78 -14.36
C ASP A 107 -1.10 14.83 -13.33
N THR A 108 -2.03 14.44 -12.45
CA THR A 108 -2.51 15.31 -11.36
C THR A 108 -1.42 15.57 -10.33
N LEU A 109 -0.67 14.55 -9.92
CA LEU A 109 0.45 14.70 -8.99
C LEU A 109 1.56 15.57 -9.58
N SER A 110 1.91 15.38 -10.85
CA SER A 110 2.89 16.21 -11.55
C SER A 110 2.46 17.68 -11.64
N LYS A 111 1.18 17.94 -11.94
CA LYS A 111 0.60 19.29 -11.89
C LYS A 111 0.62 19.88 -10.48
N ALA A 112 0.40 19.07 -9.45
CA ALA A 112 0.42 19.51 -8.07
C ALA A 112 1.81 19.98 -7.63
N GLU A 113 2.89 19.37 -8.14
CA GLU A 113 4.27 19.81 -7.86
C GLU A 113 4.53 21.26 -8.31
N GLN A 114 3.91 21.66 -9.42
CA GLN A 114 4.04 22.99 -10.02
C GLN A 114 3.05 24.01 -9.47
N SER A 115 2.14 23.58 -8.58
CA SER A 115 1.09 24.42 -8.03
C SER A 115 1.61 25.38 -6.96
N GLY A 116 1.15 26.64 -7.01
CA GLY A 116 1.36 27.59 -5.91
C GLY A 116 0.65 27.18 -4.60
N ASN A 117 -0.30 26.25 -4.67
CA ASN A 117 -0.92 25.63 -3.51
C ASN A 117 -0.98 24.10 -3.69
N VAL A 118 0.07 23.42 -3.25
CA VAL A 118 0.21 21.96 -3.33
C VAL A 118 -0.95 21.26 -2.64
N ARG A 119 -1.32 21.67 -1.42
CA ARG A 119 -2.38 21.01 -0.64
C ARG A 119 -3.72 21.00 -1.37
N LEU A 120 -4.09 22.11 -2.01
CA LEU A 120 -5.31 22.20 -2.81
C LEU A 120 -5.23 21.32 -4.06
N ALA A 121 -4.08 21.31 -4.73
CA ALA A 121 -3.88 20.55 -5.96
C ALA A 121 -3.86 19.02 -5.74
N LEU A 122 -3.61 18.56 -4.51
CA LEU A 122 -3.65 17.14 -4.15
C LEU A 122 -5.08 16.61 -3.91
N LEU A 123 -6.07 17.49 -3.65
CA LEU A 123 -7.43 17.05 -3.28
C LEU A 123 -8.05 16.03 -4.26
N PRO A 124 -7.93 16.19 -5.59
CA PRO A 124 -8.55 15.24 -6.52
C PRO A 124 -7.94 13.84 -6.50
N LEU A 125 -6.72 13.67 -5.98
CA LEU A 125 -5.99 12.40 -6.08
C LEU A 125 -6.68 11.26 -5.33
N GLU A 126 -7.31 11.55 -4.19
CA GLU A 126 -8.05 10.52 -3.45
C GLU A 126 -9.22 9.98 -4.27
N ASP A 127 -10.00 10.88 -4.88
CA ASP A 127 -11.15 10.54 -5.72
C ASP A 127 -10.72 9.74 -6.95
N ILE A 128 -9.62 10.12 -7.59
CA ILE A 128 -9.05 9.37 -8.72
C ILE A 128 -8.68 7.95 -8.31
N VAL A 129 -8.08 7.76 -7.13
CA VAL A 129 -7.75 6.42 -6.63
C VAL A 129 -9.01 5.62 -6.27
N TYR A 130 -10.04 6.27 -5.72
CA TYR A 130 -11.34 5.61 -5.52
C TYR A 130 -11.97 5.19 -6.85
N SER A 131 -11.91 6.03 -7.88
CA SER A 131 -12.35 5.69 -9.24
C SER A 131 -11.55 4.54 -9.84
N PHE A 132 -10.23 4.49 -9.62
CA PHE A 132 -9.41 3.32 -9.99
C PHE A 132 -9.95 2.03 -9.34
N TRP A 133 -10.18 2.04 -8.03
CA TRP A 133 -10.70 0.85 -7.34
C TRP A 133 -12.11 0.47 -7.77
N GLY A 134 -12.96 1.46 -8.08
CA GLY A 134 -14.28 1.25 -8.67
C GLY A 134 -14.18 0.59 -10.05
N SER A 135 -13.31 1.12 -10.91
CA SER A 135 -13.06 0.58 -12.25
C SER A 135 -12.50 -0.85 -12.22
N VAL A 136 -11.54 -1.13 -11.34
CA VAL A 136 -11.00 -2.48 -11.11
C VAL A 136 -12.10 -3.45 -10.69
N ASN A 137 -13.06 -3.01 -9.89
CA ASN A 137 -14.16 -3.85 -9.45
C ASN A 137 -15.23 -4.09 -10.54
N GLU A 138 -15.42 -3.11 -11.44
CA GLU A 138 -16.40 -3.19 -12.53
C GLU A 138 -15.88 -3.97 -13.74
N HIS A 139 -14.62 -3.74 -14.13
CA HIS A 139 -14.08 -4.22 -15.41
C HIS A 139 -13.28 -5.52 -15.32
N ILE A 140 -12.88 -5.96 -14.12
CA ILE A 140 -12.15 -7.23 -13.94
C ILE A 140 -13.13 -8.34 -13.57
N TYR A 141 -13.53 -9.12 -14.58
CA TYR A 141 -14.41 -10.28 -14.43
C TYR A 141 -13.72 -11.51 -13.85
N ASP A 142 -12.39 -11.61 -14.01
CA ASP A 142 -11.63 -12.73 -13.45
C ASP A 142 -11.41 -12.52 -11.94
N ASP A 143 -12.08 -13.36 -11.16
CA ASP A 143 -12.00 -13.33 -9.70
C ASP A 143 -10.58 -13.60 -9.19
N GLU A 144 -9.78 -14.42 -9.86
CA GLU A 144 -8.41 -14.71 -9.45
C GLU A 144 -7.53 -13.47 -9.55
N ILE A 145 -7.61 -12.77 -10.68
CA ILE A 145 -6.91 -11.50 -10.92
C ILE A 145 -7.30 -10.47 -9.86
N ARG A 146 -8.62 -10.29 -9.65
CA ARG A 146 -9.13 -9.35 -8.65
C ARG A 146 -8.64 -9.71 -7.25
N ASN A 147 -8.71 -10.98 -6.86
CA ASN A 147 -8.29 -11.42 -5.52
C ASN A 147 -6.79 -11.16 -5.27
N ILE A 148 -5.92 -11.39 -6.26
CA ILE A 148 -4.48 -11.10 -6.11
C ILE A 148 -4.23 -9.61 -5.84
N ILE A 149 -4.85 -8.72 -6.63
CA ILE A 149 -4.73 -7.26 -6.45
C ILE A 149 -5.21 -6.85 -5.04
N TYR A 150 -6.38 -7.36 -4.62
CA TYR A 150 -6.97 -6.99 -3.34
C TYR A 150 -6.17 -7.49 -2.13
N ILE A 151 -5.43 -8.59 -2.26
CA ILE A 151 -4.54 -9.06 -1.20
C ILE A 151 -3.31 -8.19 -1.10
N GLY A 152 -2.71 -7.81 -2.22
CA GLY A 152 -1.64 -6.82 -2.24
C GLY A 152 -2.07 -5.53 -1.55
N LYS A 153 -3.25 -5.01 -1.92
CA LYS A 153 -3.87 -3.84 -1.27
C LYS A 153 -4.00 -4.03 0.25
N THR A 154 -4.61 -5.12 0.71
CA THR A 154 -4.89 -5.30 2.14
C THR A 154 -3.62 -5.54 2.96
N VAL A 155 -2.64 -6.28 2.43
CA VAL A 155 -1.34 -6.47 3.10
C VAL A 155 -0.62 -5.14 3.27
N GLU A 156 -0.53 -4.33 2.20
CA GLU A 156 0.12 -3.02 2.30
C GLU A 156 -0.58 -2.11 3.30
N ARG A 157 -1.92 -2.05 3.25
CA ARG A 157 -2.69 -1.24 4.19
C ARG A 157 -2.44 -1.65 5.64
N LEU A 158 -2.44 -2.95 5.91
CA LEU A 158 -2.25 -3.47 7.26
C LEU A 158 -0.83 -3.14 7.77
N ASP A 159 0.21 -3.34 6.95
CA ASP A 159 1.59 -2.98 7.27
C ASP A 159 1.71 -1.48 7.62
N LEU A 160 1.20 -0.61 6.74
CA LEU A 160 1.25 0.84 6.93
C LEU A 160 0.45 1.30 8.15
N PHE A 161 -0.71 0.69 8.42
CA PHE A 161 -1.53 1.03 9.58
C PHE A 161 -0.84 0.64 10.89
N MET A 162 -0.19 -0.53 10.93
CA MET A 162 0.58 -0.96 12.10
C MET A 162 1.77 -0.02 12.35
N ARG A 163 2.59 0.24 11.32
CA ARG A 163 3.75 1.13 11.41
C ARG A 163 3.39 2.54 11.86
N MET A 164 2.37 3.14 11.25
CA MET A 164 1.92 4.49 11.59
C MET A 164 1.04 4.57 12.83
N LYS A 165 0.95 3.49 13.62
CA LYS A 165 0.26 3.45 14.92
C LYS A 165 -1.22 3.87 14.82
N TYR A 166 -1.92 3.37 13.81
CA TYR A 166 -3.37 3.55 13.73
C TYR A 166 -4.07 2.88 14.93
N PRO A 167 -5.28 3.32 15.31
CA PRO A 167 -6.04 2.68 16.38
C PRO A 167 -6.23 1.18 16.12
N PHE A 168 -6.08 0.35 17.17
CA PHE A 168 -6.20 -1.10 17.07
C PHE A 168 -7.50 -1.55 16.39
N SER A 169 -8.63 -0.92 16.73
CA SER A 169 -9.94 -1.21 16.10
C SER A 169 -9.98 -0.99 14.58
N THR A 170 -9.07 -0.19 14.03
CA THR A 170 -8.92 -0.02 12.57
C THR A 170 -8.01 -1.11 11.98
N VAL A 171 -6.91 -1.42 12.67
CA VAL A 171 -5.99 -2.52 12.31
C VAL A 171 -6.72 -3.86 12.30
N GLU A 172 -7.48 -4.16 13.35
CA GLU A 172 -8.30 -5.37 13.49
C GLU A 172 -9.29 -5.54 12.33
N LYS A 173 -10.00 -4.48 11.94
CA LYS A 173 -10.94 -4.51 10.81
C LYS A 173 -10.25 -4.85 9.48
N GLU A 174 -9.07 -4.28 9.24
CA GLU A 174 -8.30 -4.59 8.02
C GLU A 174 -7.68 -6.00 8.09
N PHE A 175 -7.32 -6.49 9.28
CA PHE A 175 -6.90 -7.88 9.44
C PHE A 175 -8.02 -8.89 9.15
N VAL A 176 -9.24 -8.63 9.64
CA VAL A 176 -10.42 -9.43 9.29
C VAL A 176 -10.67 -9.42 7.77
N ARG A 177 -10.41 -8.29 7.10
CA ARG A 177 -10.49 -8.19 5.64
C ARG A 177 -9.40 -9.02 4.96
N LEU A 178 -8.17 -9.02 5.48
CA LEU A 178 -7.07 -9.84 4.98
C LEU A 178 -7.45 -11.32 5.04
N MET A 179 -7.94 -11.79 6.19
CA MET A 179 -8.38 -13.18 6.37
C MET A 179 -9.43 -13.61 5.34
N LYS A 180 -10.41 -12.74 5.06
CA LYS A 180 -11.43 -13.00 4.02
C LYS A 180 -10.82 -13.10 2.63
N ASN A 181 -9.84 -12.27 2.31
CA ASN A 181 -9.17 -12.28 1.01
C ASN A 181 -8.23 -13.49 0.86
N LEU A 182 -7.51 -13.88 1.91
CA LEU A 182 -6.61 -15.05 1.91
C LEU A 182 -7.35 -16.35 1.57
N ASN A 183 -8.60 -16.50 2.01
CA ASN A 183 -9.46 -17.64 1.67
C ASN A 183 -9.85 -17.71 0.18
N ARG A 184 -9.66 -16.62 -0.56
CA ARG A 184 -10.02 -16.49 -1.99
C ARG A 184 -8.80 -16.52 -2.92
N VAL A 185 -7.59 -16.64 -2.36
CA VAL A 185 -6.36 -16.75 -3.16
C VAL A 185 -6.44 -17.97 -4.08
N PRO A 186 -6.05 -17.86 -5.36
CA PRO A 186 -6.00 -19.00 -6.30
C PRO A 186 -4.91 -20.03 -5.96
N LYS A 187 -5.18 -21.34 -6.19
CA LYS A 187 -4.26 -22.44 -5.82
C LYS A 187 -2.93 -22.46 -6.58
N GLY A 188 -2.89 -21.91 -7.78
CA GLY A 188 -1.69 -21.88 -8.63
C GLY A 188 -0.79 -20.66 -8.43
N THR A 189 -0.98 -19.86 -7.38
CA THR A 189 -0.24 -18.59 -7.19
C THR A 189 0.80 -18.70 -6.05
N PRO A 190 1.88 -17.90 -6.08
CA PRO A 190 2.84 -17.85 -4.97
C PRO A 190 2.25 -17.24 -3.68
N TYR A 191 1.06 -16.63 -3.72
CA TYR A 191 0.44 -15.93 -2.58
C TYR A 191 -0.32 -16.85 -1.62
N ARG A 192 0.12 -18.11 -1.52
CA ARG A 192 -0.32 -19.02 -0.48
C ARG A 192 0.36 -18.62 0.82
N TYR A 193 -0.45 -18.31 1.83
CA TYR A 193 0.10 -17.88 3.11
C TYR A 193 0.85 -19.01 3.80
N ASN A 194 1.88 -18.64 4.55
CA ASN A 194 2.59 -19.52 5.46
C ASN A 194 1.79 -19.66 6.75
N THR A 195 1.48 -20.91 7.14
CA THR A 195 0.64 -21.20 8.31
C THR A 195 1.26 -20.74 9.62
N LYS A 196 2.60 -20.71 9.72
CA LYS A 196 3.31 -20.21 10.90
C LYS A 196 3.05 -18.72 11.08
N TYR A 197 3.41 -17.91 10.08
CA TYR A 197 3.26 -16.46 10.14
C TYR A 197 1.79 -16.02 10.24
N LEU A 198 0.87 -16.76 9.62
CA LEU A 198 -0.55 -16.48 9.80
C LEU A 198 -1.02 -16.77 11.24
N SER A 199 -0.56 -17.86 11.85
CA SER A 199 -0.89 -18.19 13.23
C SER A 199 -0.36 -17.13 14.20
N ASP A 200 0.89 -16.68 14.00
CA ASP A 200 1.47 -15.58 14.78
C ASP A 200 0.61 -14.30 14.68
N LEU A 201 0.18 -13.94 13.46
CA LEU A 201 -0.71 -12.78 13.26
C LEU A 201 -2.06 -12.94 13.96
N VAL A 202 -2.68 -14.12 13.89
CA VAL A 202 -3.98 -14.39 14.54
C VAL A 202 -3.86 -14.26 16.06
N GLU A 203 -2.77 -14.75 16.63
CA GLU A 203 -2.50 -14.64 18.07
C GLU A 203 -2.30 -13.17 18.48
N ILE A 204 -1.38 -12.46 17.81
CA ILE A 204 -1.01 -11.08 18.16
C ILE A 204 -2.17 -10.10 17.94
N LEU A 205 -2.93 -10.26 16.85
CA LEU A 205 -4.04 -9.37 16.50
C LEU A 205 -5.38 -9.80 17.14
N GLY A 206 -5.36 -10.81 18.01
CA GLY A 206 -6.53 -11.27 18.75
C GLY A 206 -6.97 -10.32 19.86
N THR A 207 -6.05 -9.56 20.45
CA THR A 207 -6.34 -8.58 21.52
C THR A 207 -5.53 -7.29 21.33
N GLU A 208 -6.01 -6.18 21.89
CA GLU A 208 -5.27 -4.91 21.84
C GLU A 208 -3.99 -4.96 22.68
N GLU A 209 -4.04 -5.68 23.81
CA GLU A 209 -2.91 -5.87 24.72
C GLU A 209 -1.75 -6.62 24.05
N ASP A 210 -2.05 -7.74 23.40
CA ASP A 210 -1.03 -8.54 22.70
C ASP A 210 -0.47 -7.77 21.50
N TYR A 211 -1.33 -7.09 20.73
CA TYR A 211 -0.91 -6.24 19.63
C TYR A 211 0.07 -5.15 20.06
N LYS A 212 -0.23 -4.44 21.16
CA LYS A 212 0.68 -3.39 21.69
C LYS A 212 2.02 -3.94 22.16
N ARG A 213 2.04 -5.17 22.68
CA ARG A 213 3.26 -5.82 23.17
C ARG A 213 4.13 -6.32 22.01
N GLU A 214 3.51 -6.81 20.94
CA GLU A 214 4.17 -7.57 19.87
C GLU A 214 3.98 -6.96 18.48
N THR A 215 3.79 -5.63 18.38
CA THR A 215 3.56 -4.95 17.09
C THR A 215 4.67 -5.20 16.08
N GLU A 216 5.94 -5.16 16.49
CA GLU A 216 7.09 -5.42 15.61
C GLU A 216 7.06 -6.86 15.06
N LYS A 217 6.69 -7.84 15.90
CA LYS A 217 6.55 -9.24 15.48
C LYS A 217 5.36 -9.41 14.52
N ALA A 218 4.28 -8.65 14.69
CA ALA A 218 3.16 -8.65 13.75
C ALA A 218 3.56 -8.07 12.38
N ILE A 219 4.33 -6.98 12.37
CA ILE A 219 4.86 -6.38 11.13
C ILE A 219 5.79 -7.38 10.42
N ASP A 220 6.69 -8.01 11.16
CA ASP A 220 7.61 -9.05 10.65
C ASP A 220 6.83 -10.25 10.06
N SER A 221 5.87 -10.79 10.81
CA SER A 221 5.04 -11.92 10.38
C SER A 221 4.22 -11.58 9.13
N LEU A 222 3.72 -10.34 9.01
CA LEU A 222 3.03 -9.88 7.81
C LEU A 222 3.98 -9.78 6.60
N GLY A 223 5.21 -9.30 6.81
CA GLY A 223 6.25 -9.23 5.78
C GLY A 223 6.62 -10.61 5.21
N HIS A 224 6.62 -11.63 6.06
CA HIS A 224 6.94 -13.01 5.69
C HIS A 224 5.71 -13.88 5.36
N LEU A 225 4.52 -13.28 5.27
CA LEU A 225 3.24 -14.00 5.13
C LEU A 225 3.21 -14.98 3.94
N PHE A 226 3.88 -14.68 2.83
CA PHE A 226 3.90 -15.51 1.62
C PHE A 226 5.22 -16.25 1.39
N GLU A 227 6.08 -16.33 2.40
CA GLU A 227 7.31 -17.11 2.29
C GLU A 227 7.03 -18.60 2.20
N ARG A 228 7.71 -19.26 1.26
CA ARG A 228 7.62 -20.71 1.10
C ARG A 228 8.22 -21.39 2.33
N GLN A 229 7.48 -22.33 2.91
CA GLN A 229 8.06 -23.25 3.88
C GLN A 229 9.12 -24.10 3.13
N GLU A 230 10.38 -23.98 3.54
CA GLU A 230 11.38 -24.96 3.14
C GLU A 230 10.96 -26.30 3.73
N VAL A 231 10.46 -27.20 2.87
CA VAL A 231 10.31 -28.60 3.22
C VAL A 231 11.73 -29.15 3.27
N PHE A 232 12.33 -29.20 4.46
CA PHE A 232 13.49 -30.05 4.67
C PHE A 232 13.05 -31.49 4.37
N ALA A 233 13.52 -32.01 3.23
CA ALA A 233 13.33 -33.39 2.82
C ALA A 233 14.20 -34.34 3.66
#